data_AF-A0A954QUT7-F1
#
_entry.id   AF-A0A954QUT7-F1
#
_cell.length_a   1.000
_cell.length_b   1.000
_cell.length_c   1.000
_cell.angle_alpha   90.00
_cell.angle_beta   90.00
_cell.angle_gamma   90.00
#
_symmetry.space_group_name_H-M   'P 1'
#
loop_
_entity.id
_entity.type
_entity.pdbx_description
1 polymer ?
#
loop_
_entity_poly.entity_id
_entity_poly.type
_entity_poly.pdbx_seq_one_letter_code
_entity_poly.pdbx_strand_id
1 'polypeptide(L)' 'VCDLLVSDRDDMVVKAVSWALRELSQKCPTEVTAYVDANREVLAARVIREVESKLKTGLKRQSRKS' A
#
# COMPACT_ATOMS: atom_id res chain seq x y z
N VAL A 1 28.28 3.41 11.37
CA VAL A 1 27.43 4.58 11.03
C VAL A 1 26.67 4.36 9.72
N CYS A 2 27.30 3.84 8.65
CA CYS A 2 26.59 3.57 7.39
C CYS A 2 25.68 2.33 7.41
N ASP A 3 26.00 1.28 8.18
CA ASP A 3 25.16 0.06 8.23
C ASP A 3 23.79 0.25 8.93
N LEU A 4 23.62 1.35 9.67
CA LEU A 4 22.34 1.71 10.30
C LEU A 4 21.33 2.25 9.28
N LEU A 5 21.80 2.76 8.14
CA LEU A 5 20.98 3.37 7.06
C LEU A 5 20.61 2.36 5.97
N VAL A 6 21.31 1.22 5.87
CA VAL A 6 21.02 0.20 4.85
C VAL A 6 19.82 -0.68 5.24
N SER A 7 19.53 -0.79 6.53
CA SER A 7 18.29 -1.42 7.02
C SER A 7 17.08 -0.50 6.90
N ASP A 8 17.33 0.80 6.69
CA ASP A 8 16.33 1.77 6.29
C ASP A 8 16.09 1.57 4.79
N ARG A 9 15.14 0.69 4.46
CA ARG A 9 14.43 0.81 3.18
C ARG A 9 13.78 2.19 3.21
N ASP A 10 14.55 3.19 2.81
CA ASP A 10 14.35 4.63 2.86
C ASP A 10 12.94 4.98 3.35
N ASP A 11 12.78 5.28 4.64
CA ASP A 11 11.50 5.57 5.29
C ASP A 11 10.61 6.51 4.46
N MET A 12 11.23 7.38 3.66
CA MET A 12 10.59 8.25 2.69
C MET A 12 9.96 7.52 1.50
N VAL A 13 10.64 6.51 0.93
CA VAL A 13 10.10 5.63 -0.12
C VAL A 13 8.94 4.80 0.45
N VAL A 14 9.09 4.24 1.65
CA VAL A 14 8.02 3.47 2.30
C VAL A 14 6.77 4.32 2.53
N LYS A 15 6.94 5.56 2.99
CA LYS A 15 5.83 6.53 3.12
C LYS A 15 5.23 6.91 1.78
N ALA A 16 6.05 7.18 0.77
CA ALA A 16 5.57 7.54 -0.56
C ALA A 16 4.72 6.42 -1.17
N VAL A 17 5.17 5.17 -1.05
CA VAL A 17 4.40 3.99 -1.50
C VAL A 17 3.11 3.84 -0.69
N SER A 18 3.14 4.02 0.64
CA SER A 18 1.93 4.00 1.47
C SER A 18 0.90 5.04 1.02
N TRP A 19 1.31 6.29 0.77
CA TRP A 19 0.41 7.33 0.27
C TRP A 19 -0.13 7.03 -1.12
N ALA A 20 0.72 6.61 -2.05
CA ALA A 20 0.30 6.27 -3.41
C ALA A 20 -0.76 5.14 -3.41
N LEU A 21 -0.50 4.05 -2.69
CA LEU A 21 -1.44 2.93 -2.60
C LEU A 21 -2.70 3.29 -1.83
N ARG A 22 -2.61 4.15 -0.80
CA ARG A 22 -3.78 4.63 -0.06
C ARG A 22 -4.68 5.49 -0.94
N GLU A 23 -4.14 6.36 -1.77
CA GLU A 23 -4.92 7.15 -2.73
C GLU A 23 -5.54 6.26 -3.83
N LEU A 24 -4.76 5.32 -4.39
CA LEU A 24 -5.26 4.37 -5.39
C LEU A 24 -6.36 3.45 -4.84
N SER A 25 -6.25 3.02 -3.58
CA SER A 25 -7.24 2.12 -2.95
C SER A 25 -8.65 2.73 -2.87
N GLN A 26 -8.77 4.05 -2.95
CA GLN A 26 -10.06 4.75 -2.98
C GLN A 26 -10.73 4.69 -4.36
N LYS A 27 -9.95 4.55 -5.44
CA LYS A 27 -10.43 4.56 -6.83
C LYS A 27 -10.50 3.16 -7.42
N CYS A 28 -9.51 2.33 -7.11
CA CYS A 28 -9.24 1.02 -7.72
C CYS A 28 -8.91 -0.02 -6.63
N PRO A 29 -9.87 -0.39 -5.77
CA PRO A 29 -9.59 -1.26 -4.62
C PRO A 29 -9.17 -2.67 -5.04
N THR A 30 -9.77 -3.24 -6.09
CA THR A 30 -9.49 -4.61 -6.53
C THR A 30 -8.10 -4.74 -7.13
N GLU A 31 -7.68 -3.76 -7.94
CA GLU A 31 -6.35 -3.70 -8.55
C GLU A 31 -5.28 -3.51 -7.49
N VAL A 32 -5.54 -2.67 -6.49
CA VAL A 32 -4.62 -2.48 -5.36
C VAL A 32 -4.51 -3.74 -4.51
N THR A 33 -5.60 -4.45 -4.24
CA THR A 33 -5.55 -5.76 -3.56
C THR A 33 -4.66 -6.74 -4.32
N ALA A 34 -4.90 -6.92 -5.62
CA ALA A 34 -4.12 -7.84 -6.46
C ALA A 34 -2.62 -7.45 -6.49
N TYR A 35 -2.31 -6.15 -6.57
CA TYR A 35 -0.93 -5.67 -6.54
C TYR A 35 -0.25 -5.96 -5.20
N VAL A 36 -0.93 -5.72 -4.07
CA VAL A 36 -0.38 -5.97 -2.73
C VAL A 36 -0.14 -7.46 -2.51
N ASP A 37 -1.07 -8.32 -2.94
CA ASP A 37 -0.92 -9.78 -2.81
C ASP A 37 0.24 -10.31 -3.67
N ALA A 38 0.37 -9.82 -4.92
CA ALA A 38 1.45 -10.22 -5.82
C ALA A 38 2.84 -9.75 -5.36
N ASN A 39 2.93 -8.66 -4.60
CA ASN A 39 4.19 -8.03 -4.19
C ASN A 39 4.44 -8.13 -2.67
N ARG A 40 3.76 -9.05 -1.98
CA ARG A 40 3.76 -9.15 -0.52
C ARG A 40 5.14 -9.39 0.10
N GLU A 41 6.01 -10.08 -0.62
CA GLU A 41 7.39 -10.38 -0.18
C GLU A 41 8.35 -9.19 -0.39
N VAL A 42 8.00 -8.28 -1.31
CA VAL A 42 8.83 -7.13 -1.69
C VAL A 42 8.42 -5.88 -0.91
N LEU A 43 7.11 -5.66 -0.74
CA LEU A 43 6.58 -4.51 -0.04
C LEU A 43 6.96 -4.51 1.45
N ALA A 44 7.18 -3.32 2.00
CA ALA A 44 7.39 -3.18 3.43
C ALA A 44 6.13 -3.61 4.19
N ALA A 45 6.28 -4.41 5.25
CA ALA A 45 5.17 -4.92 6.07
C ALA A 45 4.23 -3.81 6.58
N ARG A 46 4.80 -2.63 6.88
CA ARG A 46 4.04 -1.44 7.27
C ARG A 46 3.06 -0.98 6.19
N VAL A 47 3.51 -0.91 4.94
CA VAL A 47 2.68 -0.52 3.79
C VAL A 47 1.53 -1.50 3.62
N ILE A 48 1.82 -2.81 3.68
CA ILE A 48 0.80 -3.87 3.55
C ILE A 48 -0.29 -3.68 4.63
N ARG A 49 0.11 -3.52 5.89
CA ARG A 49 -0.83 -3.34 7.01
C ARG A 49 -1.71 -2.11 6.85
N GLU A 50 -1.12 -0.98 6.46
CA GLU A 50 -1.83 0.30 6.30
C GLU A 50 -2.82 0.24 5.12
N VAL A 51 -2.39 -0.30 3.97
CA VAL A 51 -3.23 -0.43 2.78
C VAL A 51 -4.34 -1.45 3.00
N GLU A 52 -4.06 -2.60 3.63
CA GLU A 52 -5.11 -3.57 3.97
C GLU A 52 -6.14 -2.99 4.95
N SER A 53 -5.69 -2.24 5.96
CA SER A 53 -6.60 -1.57 6.88
C SER A 53 -7.52 -0.59 6.13
N LYS A 54 -6.97 0.13 5.14
CA LYS A 54 -7.74 1.04 4.28
C LYS A 54 -8.73 0.30 3.38
N LEU A 55 -8.33 -0.82 2.78
CA LEU A 55 -9.21 -1.67 1.96
C LEU A 55 -10.34 -2.30 2.79
N LYS A 56 -10.04 -2.71 4.05
CA LYS A 56 -11.02 -3.31 4.98
C LYS A 56 -12.04 -2.30 5.51
N THR A 57 -11.62 -1.07 5.81
CA THR A 57 -12.46 -0.05 6.47
C THR A 57 -13.02 1.03 5.54
N GLY A 58 -12.41 1.21 4.35
CA GLY A 58 -12.59 2.38 3.49
C GLY A 58 -13.40 2.14 2.21
N LEU A 59 -14.37 1.23 2.23
CA LEU A 59 -15.28 1.02 1.10
C LEU A 59 -16.23 2.23 0.93
N LYS A 60 -15.88 3.19 0.08
CA LYS A 60 -16.94 3.94 -0.63
C LYS A 60 -17.42 3.02 -1.75
N ARG A 61 -18.54 2.33 -1.50
CA ARG A 61 -19.28 1.54 -2.48
C ARG A 61 -19.71 2.45 -3.65
N GLN A 62 -18.82 2.68 -4.62
CA GLN A 62 -19.22 3.26 -5.90
C GLN A 62 -19.46 2.11 -6.86
N SER A 63 -20.73 1.93 -7.18
CA SER A 63 -21.28 0.91 -8.07
C SER A 63 -20.53 0.86 -9.40
N ARG A 64 -20.41 -0.36 -9.94
CA ARG A 64 -20.15 -0.67 -11.35
C ARG A 64 -20.52 0.48 -12.29
N LYS A 65 -19.57 0.94 -13.09
CA LYS A 65 -19.89 1.62 -14.35
C LYS A 65 -19.60 0.65 -15.50
N SER A 66 -20.69 0.33 -16.20
CA SER A 66 -20.85 -0.41 -17.46
C SER A 66 -20.40 -1.86 -17.50
#